data_AF-A0A6P1AME7-F1
#
_entry.id   AF-A0A6P1AME7-F1
#
_cell.length_a   1.000
_cell.length_b   1.000
_cell.length_c   1.000
_cell.angle_alpha   90.00
_cell.angle_beta   90.00
_cell.angle_gamma   90.00
#
_symmetry.space_group_name_H-M   'P 1'
#
loop_
_entity.id
_entity.type
_entity.pdbx_description
1 polymer ?
#
loop_
_entity_poly.entity_id
_entity_poly.type
_entity_poly.pdbx_seq_one_letter_code
_entity_poly.pdbx_strand_id
1 'polypeptide(L)'
;MYRQAEPSSITPEKFEFPLSGQLSPDNRWIIMADLIPWSEFEAEYEKNFSQNMGAPAKPFRMALGALIIKEKLGTSDRETVEQIRKNPYLQYFPGMPAYSNQAPFEPSMFVHFRTRIGIDLVNQVNEKMVKKARES
;
A
#
# COMPACT_ATOMS: atom_id res chain seq x y z
N MET A 1 -1.48 -10.88 41.84
CA MET A 1 -0.24 -11.68 41.78
C MET A 1 -0.03 -12.12 40.34
N TYR A 2 1.10 -11.79 39.74
CA TYR A 2 1.46 -12.25 38.40
C TYR A 2 2.04 -13.67 38.50
N ARG A 3 1.50 -14.64 37.75
CA ARG A 3 2.05 -16.00 37.69
C ARG A 3 3.19 -15.97 36.67
N GLN A 4 4.42 -16.21 37.13
CA GLN A 4 5.55 -16.37 36.21
C GLN A 4 5.25 -17.53 35.27
N ALA A 5 5.18 -17.23 33.97
CA ALA A 5 5.13 -18.23 32.93
C ALA A 5 6.56 -18.60 32.55
N GLU A 6 6.81 -19.88 32.30
CA GLU A 6 8.07 -20.35 31.74
C GLU A 6 8.35 -19.59 30.42
N PRO A 7 9.59 -19.14 30.19
CA PRO A 7 9.93 -18.42 28.97
C PRO A 7 9.63 -19.29 27.74
N SER A 8 8.86 -18.76 26.80
CA SER A 8 8.47 -19.47 25.58
C SER A 8 9.70 -19.72 24.69
N SER A 9 10.12 -20.98 24.56
CA SER A 9 11.24 -21.43 23.69
C SER A 9 10.87 -21.55 22.20
N ILE A 10 9.99 -20.69 21.70
CA ILE A 10 9.55 -20.73 20.30
C ILE A 10 10.64 -20.10 19.44
N THR A 11 11.19 -20.87 18.49
CA THR A 11 12.13 -20.37 17.50
C THR A 11 11.38 -19.99 16.22
N PRO A 12 11.93 -19.10 15.36
CA PRO A 12 11.27 -18.70 14.11
C PRO A 12 10.90 -19.88 13.21
N GLU A 13 11.70 -20.96 13.22
CA GLU A 13 11.48 -22.15 12.40
C GLU A 13 10.32 -23.01 12.89
N LYS A 14 9.99 -22.92 14.18
CA LYS A 14 8.86 -23.63 14.82
C LYS A 14 7.60 -22.77 14.87
N PHE A 15 7.66 -21.52 14.42
CA PHE A 15 6.51 -20.65 14.36
C PHE A 15 5.64 -21.03 13.16
N GLU A 16 4.44 -21.52 13.43
CA GLU A 16 3.49 -21.88 12.38
C GLU A 16 2.94 -20.61 11.72
N PHE A 17 3.28 -20.42 10.44
CA PHE A 17 2.74 -19.34 9.61
C PHE A 17 1.81 -19.92 8.54
N PRO A 18 0.47 -19.88 8.72
CA PRO A 18 -0.45 -20.43 7.75
C PRO A 18 -0.42 -19.61 6.45
N LEU A 19 0.24 -20.15 5.42
CA LEU A 19 0.40 -19.53 4.10
C LEU A 19 -0.87 -19.52 3.23
N SER A 20 -1.95 -20.19 3.65
CA SER A 20 -3.13 -20.47 2.81
C SER A 20 -4.33 -19.54 3.06
N GLY A 21 -4.15 -18.39 3.69
CA GLY A 21 -5.25 -17.48 4.01
C GLY A 21 -5.64 -16.58 2.83
N GLN A 22 -6.90 -16.64 2.39
CA GLN A 22 -7.48 -15.54 1.62
C GLN A 22 -7.47 -14.27 2.46
N LEU A 23 -7.31 -13.10 1.82
CA LEU A 23 -7.42 -11.83 2.53
C LEU A 23 -8.85 -11.63 3.01
N SER A 24 -9.02 -11.25 4.28
CA SER A 24 -10.36 -10.99 4.84
C SER A 24 -10.94 -9.71 4.21
N PRO A 25 -12.13 -9.77 3.58
CA PRO A 25 -12.75 -8.61 2.93
C PRO A 25 -13.07 -7.48 3.92
N ASP A 26 -13.27 -7.80 5.20
CA ASP A 26 -13.57 -6.84 6.26
C ASP A 26 -12.33 -6.04 6.73
N ASN A 27 -11.16 -6.33 6.16
CA ASN A 27 -9.94 -5.58 6.47
C ASN A 27 -10.03 -4.14 5.96
N ARG A 28 -9.68 -3.19 6.83
CA ARG A 28 -9.68 -1.75 6.52
C ARG A 28 -8.99 -1.38 5.21
N TRP A 29 -7.91 -2.08 4.84
CA TRP A 29 -7.16 -1.81 3.62
C TRP A 29 -7.90 -2.32 2.37
N ILE A 30 -8.58 -3.45 2.47
CA ILE A 30 -9.39 -3.97 1.35
C ILE A 30 -10.57 -3.03 1.10
N ILE A 31 -11.32 -2.71 2.16
CA ILE A 31 -12.45 -1.77 2.08
C ILE A 31 -12.00 -0.44 1.45
N MET A 32 -10.86 0.10 1.90
CA MET A 32 -10.34 1.35 1.34
C MET A 32 -9.90 1.22 -0.12
N ALA A 33 -9.34 0.07 -0.52
CA ALA A 33 -8.97 -0.18 -1.92
C ALA A 33 -10.19 -0.14 -2.84
N ASP A 34 -11.35 -0.62 -2.39
CA ASP A 34 -12.57 -0.65 -3.20
C ASP A 34 -13.23 0.73 -3.36
N LEU A 35 -13.01 1.62 -2.39
CA LEU A 35 -13.53 3.00 -2.42
C LEU A 35 -12.76 3.90 -3.38
N ILE A 36 -11.45 3.67 -3.56
CA ILE A 36 -10.60 4.52 -4.40
C ILE A 36 -10.82 4.18 -5.88
N PRO A 37 -11.19 5.16 -6.74
CA PRO A 37 -11.40 4.92 -8.18
C PRO A 37 -10.06 4.88 -8.94
N TRP A 38 -9.25 3.84 -8.71
CA TRP A 38 -7.89 3.73 -9.25
C TRP A 38 -7.79 3.94 -10.77
N SER A 39 -8.67 3.29 -11.54
CA SER A 39 -8.63 3.31 -13.01
C SER A 39 -8.88 4.69 -13.60
N GLU A 40 -9.67 5.53 -12.95
CA GLU A 40 -9.99 6.87 -13.45
C GLU A 40 -8.76 7.79 -13.39
N PHE A 41 -7.94 7.64 -12.35
CA PHE A 41 -6.78 8.49 -12.12
C PHE A 41 -5.48 7.93 -12.70
N GLU A 42 -5.44 6.65 -13.10
CA GLU A 42 -4.29 6.08 -13.82
C GLU A 42 -4.02 6.84 -15.13
N ALA A 43 -5.07 7.17 -15.89
CA ALA A 43 -4.94 7.91 -17.15
C ALA A 43 -4.48 9.37 -16.96
N GLU A 44 -4.83 10.00 -15.84
CA GLU A 44 -4.33 11.35 -15.50
C GLU A 44 -2.86 11.29 -15.07
N TYR A 45 -2.50 10.28 -14.29
CA TYR A 45 -1.13 10.06 -13.85
C TYR A 45 -0.20 9.72 -15.01
N GLU A 46 -0.64 8.92 -15.99
CA GLU A 46 0.14 8.56 -17.19
C GLU A 46 0.59 9.79 -17.99
N LYS A 47 -0.23 10.85 -18.07
CA LYS A 47 0.09 12.11 -18.78
C LYS A 47 1.33 12.82 -18.23
N ASN A 48 1.73 12.51 -17.00
CA ASN A 48 2.94 13.08 -16.38
C ASN A 48 4.24 12.42 -16.87
N PHE A 49 4.16 11.43 -17.75
CA PHE A 49 5.31 10.67 -18.25
C PHE A 49 5.47 10.81 -19.76
N SER A 50 6.72 10.92 -20.21
CA SER A 50 7.06 10.81 -21.63
C SER A 50 7.14 9.33 -22.02
N GLN A 51 6.53 8.96 -23.15
CA GLN A 51 6.43 7.56 -23.57
C GLN A 51 7.76 6.92 -23.99
N ASN A 52 8.79 7.72 -24.32
CA ASN A 52 9.97 7.25 -25.05
C ASN A 52 11.31 7.34 -24.31
N MET A 53 11.36 7.75 -23.03
CA MET A 53 12.64 7.83 -22.30
C MET A 53 12.53 7.51 -20.82
N GLY A 54 13.46 6.66 -20.33
CA GLY A 54 13.67 6.40 -18.91
C GLY A 54 13.22 5.02 -18.43
N ALA A 55 13.40 4.77 -17.14
CA ALA A 55 12.91 3.55 -16.49
C ALA A 55 11.37 3.58 -16.37
N PRO A 56 10.67 2.43 -16.53
CA PRO A 56 9.22 2.37 -16.43
C PRO A 56 8.71 2.96 -15.11
N ALA A 57 7.71 3.83 -15.20
CA ALA A 57 7.05 4.37 -14.04
C ALA A 57 6.30 3.26 -13.27
N LYS A 58 6.19 3.41 -11.95
CA LYS A 58 5.30 2.57 -11.16
C LYS A 58 3.85 3.01 -11.39
N PRO A 59 2.87 2.08 -11.45
CA PRO A 59 1.46 2.39 -11.62
C PRO A 59 0.94 3.38 -10.58
N PHE A 60 -0.10 4.14 -10.92
CA PHE A 60 -0.70 5.12 -10.01
C PHE A 60 -1.14 4.50 -8.70
N ARG A 61 -1.81 3.33 -8.75
CA ARG A 61 -2.25 2.60 -7.56
C ARG A 61 -1.09 2.29 -6.60
N MET A 62 0.09 1.96 -7.12
CA MET A 62 1.26 1.68 -6.30
C MET A 62 1.80 2.96 -5.65
N ALA A 63 1.94 4.03 -6.44
CA ALA A 63 2.48 5.29 -5.96
C ALA A 63 1.56 5.94 -4.90
N LEU A 64 0.28 6.12 -5.21
CA LEU A 64 -0.70 6.68 -4.27
C LEU A 64 -0.92 5.76 -3.08
N GLY A 65 -1.06 4.44 -3.31
CA GLY A 65 -1.27 3.46 -2.25
C GLY A 65 -0.13 3.48 -1.23
N ALA A 66 1.12 3.56 -1.67
CA ALA A 66 2.27 3.68 -0.79
C ALA A 66 2.25 4.98 0.03
N LEU A 67 1.88 6.12 -0.59
CA LEU A 67 1.76 7.40 0.11
C LEU A 67 0.68 7.36 1.20
N ILE A 68 -0.47 6.77 0.90
CA ILE A 68 -1.56 6.60 1.87
C ILE A 68 -1.12 5.69 3.02
N ILE A 69 -0.44 4.57 2.74
CA ILE A 69 0.08 3.68 3.78
C ILE A 69 1.04 4.44 4.70
N LYS A 70 1.99 5.17 4.12
CA LYS A 70 2.94 5.98 4.87
C LYS A 70 2.23 6.95 5.80
N GLU A 71 1.28 7.71 5.28
CA GLU A 71 0.55 8.74 6.04
C GLU A 71 -0.29 8.12 7.16
N LYS A 72 -0.97 7.01 6.89
CA LYS A 72 -1.81 6.31 7.87
C LYS A 72 -1.02 5.63 8.98
N LEU A 73 0.20 5.17 8.70
CA LEU A 73 1.06 4.52 9.68
C LEU A 73 2.02 5.48 10.38
N GLY A 74 2.23 6.69 9.83
CA GLY A 74 3.16 7.67 10.39
C GLY A 74 4.62 7.22 10.34
N THR A 75 4.98 6.34 9.39
CA THR A 75 6.29 5.70 9.30
C THR A 75 7.25 6.44 8.35
N SER A 76 8.55 6.16 8.48
CA SER A 76 9.55 6.66 7.52
C SER A 76 9.38 6.03 6.14
N ASP A 77 9.96 6.61 5.08
CA ASP A 77 9.93 6.03 3.72
C ASP A 77 10.47 4.59 3.73
N ARG A 78 11.59 4.34 4.43
CA ARG A 78 12.21 3.00 4.56
C ARG A 78 11.35 2.03 5.34
N GLU A 79 10.81 2.45 6.49
CA GLU A 79 9.96 1.58 7.31
C GLU A 79 8.66 1.24 6.58
N THR A 80 8.10 2.16 5.80
CA THR A 80 6.88 1.91 5.01
C THR A 80 7.11 0.80 3.98
N VAL A 81 8.25 0.81 3.28
CA VAL A 81 8.61 -0.27 2.34
C VAL A 81 8.71 -1.62 3.06
N GLU A 82 9.31 -1.65 4.26
CA GLU A 82 9.41 -2.86 5.08
C GLU A 82 8.04 -3.35 5.56
N GLN A 83 7.14 -2.45 5.95
CA GLN A 83 5.76 -2.80 6.34
C GLN A 83 5.00 -3.41 5.17
N ILE A 84 5.13 -2.83 3.96
CA ILE A 84 4.54 -3.40 2.74
C ILE A 84 5.13 -4.80 2.48
N ARG A 85 6.45 -4.97 2.55
CA ARG A 85 7.12 -6.26 2.36
C ARG A 85 6.60 -7.35 3.29
N LYS A 86 6.30 -7.01 4.55
CA LYS A 86 5.91 -7.98 5.59
C LYS A 86 4.42 -8.29 5.63
N ASN A 87 3.55 -7.42 5.12
CA ASN A 87 2.11 -7.52 5.34
C ASN A 87 1.33 -7.72 4.02
N PRO A 88 0.67 -8.88 3.83
CA PRO A 88 -0.14 -9.18 2.63
C PRO A 88 -1.22 -8.13 2.33
N TYR A 89 -1.88 -7.56 3.34
CA TYR A 89 -2.89 -6.51 3.14
C TYR A 89 -2.27 -5.22 2.59
N LEU A 90 -1.06 -4.89 3.05
CA LEU A 90 -0.31 -3.72 2.57
C LEU A 90 0.34 -3.94 1.21
N GLN A 91 0.44 -5.19 0.73
CA GLN A 91 0.82 -5.49 -0.66
C GLN A 91 -0.38 -5.42 -1.60
N TYR A 92 -1.52 -5.93 -1.16
CA TYR A 92 -2.76 -5.87 -1.94
C TYR A 92 -3.23 -4.43 -2.18
N PHE A 93 -3.20 -3.59 -1.14
CA PHE A 93 -3.66 -2.20 -1.23
C PHE A 93 -3.04 -1.41 -2.40
N PRO A 94 -1.70 -1.32 -2.54
CA PRO A 94 -1.03 -0.69 -3.68
C PRO A 94 -1.10 -1.50 -4.99
N GLY A 95 -1.83 -2.62 -5.02
CA GLY A 95 -2.14 -3.36 -6.25
C GLY A 95 -1.15 -4.47 -6.61
N MET A 96 -0.41 -5.03 -5.63
CA MET A 96 0.43 -6.20 -5.90
C MET A 96 -0.46 -7.45 -6.10
N PRO A 97 -0.16 -8.31 -7.10
CA PRO A 97 -1.03 -9.44 -7.44
C PRO A 97 -0.88 -10.63 -6.48
N ALA A 98 0.24 -10.73 -5.79
CA ALA A 98 0.55 -11.82 -4.86
C ALA A 98 1.55 -11.33 -3.80
N TYR A 99 1.59 -12.05 -2.68
CA TYR A 99 2.59 -11.81 -1.65
C TYR A 99 4.01 -12.06 -2.17
N SER A 100 4.91 -11.12 -1.92
CA SER A 100 6.34 -11.24 -2.15
C SER A 100 7.10 -10.77 -0.92
N ASN A 101 8.10 -11.54 -0.49
CA ASN A 101 8.98 -11.15 0.62
C ASN A 101 10.12 -10.20 0.18
N GLN A 102 9.98 -9.56 -0.98
CA GLN A 102 10.94 -8.59 -1.50
C GLN A 102 10.38 -7.16 -1.39
N ALA A 103 11.27 -6.18 -1.30
CA ALA A 103 10.86 -4.78 -1.32
C ALA A 103 10.16 -4.46 -2.66
N PRO A 104 8.97 -3.84 -2.65
CA PRO A 104 8.25 -3.52 -3.89
C PRO A 104 8.96 -2.45 -4.74
N PHE A 105 9.75 -1.59 -4.09
CA PHE A 105 10.56 -0.52 -4.69
C PHE A 105 11.55 0.05 -3.68
N GLU A 106 12.52 0.82 -4.18
CA GLU A 106 13.48 1.55 -3.35
C GLU A 106 12.81 2.71 -2.58
N PRO A 107 13.11 2.92 -1.29
CA PRO A 107 12.50 3.99 -0.49
C PRO A 107 12.62 5.39 -1.09
N SER A 108 13.67 5.67 -1.89
CA SER A 108 13.85 6.95 -2.59
C SER A 108 12.71 7.27 -3.56
N MET A 109 11.97 6.25 -4.04
CA MET A 109 10.81 6.42 -4.92
C MET A 109 9.70 7.27 -4.31
N PHE A 110 9.60 7.32 -2.98
CA PHE A 110 8.63 8.18 -2.30
C PHE A 110 8.80 9.66 -2.64
N VAL A 111 10.03 10.13 -2.90
CA VAL A 111 10.26 11.51 -3.35
C VAL A 111 9.60 11.72 -4.69
N HIS A 112 9.81 10.81 -5.65
CA HIS A 112 9.21 10.88 -6.97
C HIS A 112 7.69 10.77 -6.93
N PHE A 113 7.13 9.92 -6.07
CA PHE A 113 5.67 9.82 -5.91
C PHE A 113 5.06 11.12 -5.42
N ARG A 114 5.64 11.78 -4.42
CA ARG A 114 5.17 13.10 -3.93
C ARG A 114 5.27 14.20 -4.98
N THR A 115 6.33 14.20 -5.78
CA THR A 115 6.50 15.21 -6.84
C THR A 115 5.48 15.02 -7.96
N ARG A 116 5.12 13.79 -8.30
CA ARG A 116 4.21 13.47 -9.41
C ARG A 116 2.73 13.49 -9.00
N ILE A 117 2.44 13.11 -7.76
CA ILE A 117 1.10 13.13 -7.17
C ILE A 117 0.99 14.43 -6.38
N GLY A 118 0.57 15.48 -7.08
CA GLY A 118 0.32 16.78 -6.48
C GLY A 118 -0.90 16.77 -5.56
N ILE A 119 -1.00 17.80 -4.72
CA ILE A 119 -2.12 17.97 -3.79
C ILE A 119 -3.47 18.02 -4.50
N ASP A 120 -3.52 18.59 -5.71
CA ASP A 120 -4.75 18.68 -6.49
C ASP A 120 -5.28 17.30 -6.88
N LEU A 121 -4.41 16.39 -7.30
CA LEU A 121 -4.78 15.02 -7.64
C LEU A 121 -5.28 14.26 -6.40
N VAL A 122 -4.63 14.47 -5.24
CA VAL A 122 -5.08 13.88 -3.97
C VAL A 122 -6.46 14.41 -3.56
N ASN A 123 -6.70 15.72 -3.71
CA ASN A 123 -7.98 16.33 -3.40
C ASN A 123 -9.09 15.79 -4.30
N GLN A 124 -8.83 15.66 -5.61
CA GLN A 124 -9.79 15.06 -6.54
C GLN A 124 -10.13 13.61 -6.18
N VAL A 125 -9.13 12.80 -5.80
CA VAL A 125 -9.37 11.42 -5.33
C VAL A 125 -10.27 11.44 -4.10
N ASN A 126 -9.99 12.31 -3.13
CA ASN A 126 -10.77 12.43 -1.91
C ASN A 126 -12.22 12.85 -2.18
N GLU A 127 -12.44 13.84 -3.06
CA GLU A 127 -13.79 14.27 -3.46
C GLU A 127 -14.60 13.14 -4.09
N LYS A 128 -13.98 12.35 -4.99
CA LYS A 128 -14.65 11.20 -5.61
C LYS A 128 -14.94 10.09 -4.61
N MET A 129 -14.00 9.79 -3.70
CA MET A 129 -14.22 8.83 -2.63
C MET A 129 -15.43 9.22 -1.76
N VAL A 130 -15.53 10.49 -1.36
CA VAL A 130 -16.65 10.98 -0.53
C VAL A 130 -17.98 10.91 -1.29
N LYS A 131 -18.02 11.22 -2.59
CA LYS A 131 -19.22 11.05 -3.42
C LYS A 131 -19.66 9.59 -3.47
N LYS A 132 -18.74 8.69 -3.81
CA LYS A 132 -19.02 7.24 -3.90
C LYS A 132 -19.52 6.67 -2.57
N ALA A 133 -18.92 7.09 -1.45
CA ALA A 133 -19.33 6.66 -0.11
C ALA A 133 -20.72 7.17 0.32
N ARG A 134 -21.25 8.23 -0.30
CA ARG A 134 -22.62 8.72 -0.07
C ARG A 134 -23.67 8.04 -0.94
N GLU A 135 -23.24 7.45 -2.05
CA GLU A 135 -24.09 6.77 -3.05
C GLU A 135 -24.16 5.26 -2.83
N SER A 136 -23.27 4.70 -1.99
CA SER A 136 -23.24 3.27 -1.59
C SER A 136 -24.05 3.03 -0.33
#